data_AF-A0A1A8VJC1-F1
#
_entry.id   AF-A0A1A8VJC1-F1
#
_cell.length_a   1.000
_cell.length_b   1.000
_cell.length_c   1.000
_cell.angle_alpha   90.00
_cell.angle_beta   90.00
_cell.angle_gamma   90.00
#
_symmetry.space_group_name_H-M   'P 1'
#
loop_
_entity.id
_entity.type
_entity.pdbx_description
1 polymer ?
#
loop_
_entity_poly.entity_id
_entity_poly.type
_entity_poly.pdbx_seq_one_letter_code
_entity_poly.pdbx_strand_id
1 'polypeptide(L)' 'ELENDEHTAGVIMQMVRTACRFRLSGSSDAPFKRMSVILEDFVYAVTVSGHKVFVVKRHNNQHDPISV' A
#
# COMPACT_ATOMS: atom_id res chain seq x y z
N GLU A 1 15.75 1.65 2.82
CA GLU A 1 15.20 3.02 3.02
C GLU A 1 14.21 3.14 4.18
N LEU A 2 13.40 2.13 4.51
CA LEU A 2 12.37 2.23 5.57
C LEU A 2 12.81 1.61 6.90
N GLU A 3 14.11 1.44 7.11
CA GLU A 3 14.62 0.82 8.32
C GLU A 3 14.40 1.75 9.53
N ASN A 4 13.73 1.25 10.56
CA ASN A 4 13.42 1.96 11.81
C ASN A 4 12.64 3.29 11.62
N ASP A 5 11.93 3.48 10.50
CA ASP A 5 11.07 4.64 10.27
C ASP A 5 9.68 4.44 10.92
N GLU A 6 9.63 4.63 12.23
CA GLU A 6 8.41 4.44 13.04
C GLU A 6 7.31 5.44 12.70
N HIS A 7 7.67 6.67 12.31
CA HIS A 7 6.69 7.69 11.93
C HIS A 7 5.92 7.27 10.67
N THR A 8 6.65 6.91 9.61
CA THR A 8 6.02 6.40 8.38
C THR A 8 5.23 5.12 8.66
N ALA A 9 5.74 4.22 9.49
CA ALA A 9 5.01 3.02 9.90
C ALA A 9 3.68 3.37 10.59
N GLY A 10 3.67 4.35 11.50
CA GLY A 10 2.48 4.83 12.19
C GLY A 10 1.41 5.36 11.22
N VAL A 11 1.83 6.22 10.28
CA VAL A 11 0.94 6.78 9.25
C VAL A 11 0.37 5.68 8.36
N ILE A 12 1.21 4.78 7.84
CA ILE A 12 0.76 3.67 6.98
C ILE A 12 -0.20 2.74 7.72
N MET A 13 0.08 2.42 8.99
CA MET A 13 -0.81 1.59 9.81
C MET A 13 -2.17 2.23 10.00
N GLN A 14 -2.23 3.55 10.23
CA GLN A 14 -3.49 4.27 10.30
C GLN A 14 -4.24 4.23 8.98
N MET A 15 -3.55 4.44 7.84
CA MET A 15 -4.15 4.34 6.51
C MET A 15 -4.73 2.94 6.24
N VAL A 16 -3.97 1.88 6.53
CA VAL A 16 -4.42 0.48 6.37
C VAL A 16 -5.65 0.20 7.23
N ARG A 17 -5.64 0.59 8.51
CA ARG A 17 -6.79 0.39 9.41
C ARG A 17 -8.05 1.09 8.91
N THR A 18 -7.89 2.31 8.41
CA THR A 18 -8.98 3.09 7.84
C THR A 18 -9.49 2.44 6.55
N ALA A 19 -8.60 2.14 5.59
CA ALA A 19 -8.94 1.51 4.33
C ALA A 19 -9.63 0.15 4.51
N CYS A 20 -9.19 -0.66 5.49
CA CYS A 20 -9.79 -1.96 5.77
C CYS A 20 -11.24 -1.90 6.28
N ARG A 21 -11.69 -0.74 6.78
CA ARG A 21 -13.09 -0.54 7.21
C ARG A 21 -14.02 -0.26 6.03
N PHE A 22 -13.48 0.20 4.90
CA PHE A 22 -14.27 0.43 3.70
C PHE A 22 -14.42 -0.87 2.92
N ARG A 23 -15.62 -1.44 2.98
CA ARG A 23 -16.00 -2.55 2.10
C ARG A 23 -16.97 -2.02 1.07
N LEU A 24 -16.72 -2.37 -0.19
CA LEU A 24 -17.71 -2.15 -1.23
C LEU A 24 -18.92 -3.06 -0.94
N SER A 25 -20.11 -2.46 -0.94
CA SER A 25 -21.35 -3.18 -0.66
C SER A 25 -21.52 -4.37 -1.60
N GLY A 26 -21.80 -5.55 -1.05
CA GLY A 26 -22.00 -6.78 -1.82
C GLY A 26 -20.72 -7.55 -2.16
N SER A 27 -19.53 -7.07 -1.75
CA SER A 27 -18.28 -7.81 -1.91
C SER A 27 -17.96 -8.64 -0.65
N SER A 28 -17.75 -9.95 -0.84
CA SER A 28 -17.20 -10.85 0.18
C SER A 28 -15.68 -10.76 0.31
N ASP A 29 -15.02 -10.11 -0.65
CA ASP A 29 -13.56 -10.10 -0.76
C ASP A 29 -12.92 -9.18 0.28
N ALA A 30 -11.59 -9.27 0.37
CA ALA A 30 -10.79 -8.30 1.09
C ALA A 30 -11.04 -6.89 0.52
N PRO A 31 -11.04 -5.85 1.38
CA PRO A 31 -11.36 -4.47 0.96
C PRO A 31 -10.41 -3.95 -0.13
N PHE A 32 -9.18 -4.46 -0.17
CA PHE A 32 -8.24 -4.24 -1.27
C PHE A 32 -7.21 -5.38 -1.32
N LYS A 33 -6.65 -5.64 -2.52
CA LYS A 33 -5.46 -6.49 -2.66
C LYS A 33 -4.17 -5.73 -2.35
N ARG A 34 -4.07 -4.47 -2.78
CA ARG A 34 -2.92 -3.59 -2.56
C ARG A 34 -3.38 -2.13 -2.43
N MET A 35 -2.85 -1.41 -1.46
CA MET A 35 -3.00 0.04 -1.32
C MET A 35 -1.72 0.70 -1.86
N SER A 36 -1.86 1.75 -2.67
CA SER A 36 -0.73 2.51 -3.19
C SER A 36 -0.84 3.98 -2.82
N VAL A 37 0.19 4.52 -2.19
CA VAL A 37 0.33 5.96 -1.95
C VAL A 37 1.34 6.47 -2.97
N ILE A 38 0.83 7.15 -3.99
CA ILE A 38 1.61 7.66 -5.11
C ILE A 38 2.04 9.09 -4.77
N LEU A 39 3.35 9.30 -4.67
CA LEU A 39 3.98 10.60 -4.54
C LEU A 39 4.73 10.89 -5.84
N GLU A 40 5.28 12.10 -5.98
CA GLU A 40 5.92 12.55 -7.22
C GLU A 40 7.08 11.62 -7.63
N ASP A 41 8.04 11.41 -6.73
CA ASP A 41 9.26 10.63 -7.03
C ASP A 41 9.15 9.14 -6.69
N PHE A 42 8.24 8.76 -5.79
CA PHE A 42 8.15 7.39 -5.29
C PHE A 42 6.74 6.96 -4.92
N VAL A 43 6.55 5.65 -4.81
CA VAL A 43 5.28 5.02 -4.44
C VAL A 43 5.50 4.13 -3.24
N TYR A 44 4.65 4.25 -2.23
CA TYR A 44 4.48 3.22 -1.21
C TYR A 44 3.46 2.19 -1.69
N ALA A 45 3.89 0.95 -1.86
CA ALA A 45 3.02 -0.19 -2.11
C ALA A 45 2.81 -0.96 -0.80
N VAL A 46 1.56 -1.14 -0.41
CA VAL A 46 1.17 -1.73 0.87
C VAL A 46 0.21 -2.90 0.66
N THR A 47 0.50 -4.02 1.32
CA THR A 47 -0.29 -5.25 1.30
C THR A 47 -0.44 -5.80 2.72
N VAL A 48 -1.54 -6.51 2.99
CA VAL A 48 -1.78 -7.19 4.27
C VAL A 48 -1.89 -8.68 4.03
N SER A 49 -1.11 -9.47 4.76
CA SER A 49 -1.18 -10.93 4.73
C SER A 49 -0.85 -11.50 6.10
N GLY A 50 -1.66 -12.45 6.58
CA GLY A 50 -1.41 -13.15 7.85
C GLY A 50 -1.18 -12.22 9.05
N HIS A 51 -2.00 -11.17 9.19
CA HIS A 51 -1.87 -10.12 10.22
C HIS A 51 -0.59 -9.27 10.16
N LYS A 52 0.18 -9.38 9.08
CA LYS A 52 1.37 -8.55 8.82
C LYS A 52 1.09 -7.55 7.72
N VAL A 53 1.58 -6.33 7.90
CA VAL A 53 1.56 -5.27 6.89
C VAL A 53 2.93 -5.24 6.21
N PHE A 54 2.93 -5.36 4.89
CA PHE A 54 4.12 -5.31 4.06
C PHE A 54 4.14 -3.96 3.34
N VAL A 55 5.28 -3.27 3.40
CA VAL A 55 5.46 -1.94 2.81
C VAL A 55 6.72 -1.94 1.96
N VAL A 56 6.60 -1.47 0.71
CA VAL A 56 7.73 -1.23 -0.18
C VAL A 56 7.68 0.21 -0.66
N LYS A 57 8.79 0.93 -0.53
CA LYS A 57 9.02 2.21 -1.21
C LYS A 57 9.77 1.92 -2.51
N ARG A 58 9.23 2.35 -3.64
CA ARG A 58 9.84 2.20 -4.97
C ARG A 58 9.80 3.53 -5.71
N HIS A 59 10.75 3.76 -6.62
CA HIS A 59 10.68 4.92 -7.52
C HIS A 59 9.38 4.91 -8.33
N ASN A 60 8.84 6.10 -8.56
CA ASN A 60 7.64 6.31 -9.35
C ASN A 60 8.00 6.34 -10.84
N ASN A 61 8.51 5.22 -11.34
CA ASN A 61 8.71 5.05 -12.77
C ASN A 61 7.31 4.82 -13.37
N GLN A 62 6.83 5.77 -14.18
CA GLN A 62 5.70 5.50 -15.06
C GLN A 62 6.14 4.36 -15.98
N HIS A 63 5.58 3.17 -15.75
CA HIS A 63 5.90 2.03 -16.59
C HIS A 63 5.13 2.19 -17.89
N ASP A 64 5.84 2.60 -18.94
CA ASP A 64 5.39 2.30 -20.29
C ASP A 64 5.33 0.77 -20.46
N PRO A 65 4.35 0.25 -21.22
CA PRO A 65 4.28 -1.16 -21.52
C PRO A 65 5.62 -1.63 -22.10
N ILE A 66 6.26 -2.61 -21.44
CA ILE A 66 7.42 -3.28 -22.02
C ILE A 66 6.87 -4.21 -23.09
N SER A 67 7.15 -3.91 -24.36
CA SER A 67 6.92 -4.84 -25.46
C SER A 67 7.83 -6.06 -25.28
N VAL A 68 7.22 -7.22 -24.97
CA VAL A 68 7.88 -8.54 -24.87
C VAL A 68 7.92 -9.19 -26.23
#